data_AF-A0A087LSG1-F1
#
_entry.id   AF-A0A087LSG1-F1
#
_cell.length_a   1.000
_cell.length_b   1.000
_cell.length_c   1.000
_cell.angle_alpha   90.00
_cell.angle_beta   90.00
_cell.angle_gamma   90.00
#
_symmetry.space_group_name_H-M   'P 1'
#
loop_
_entity.id
_entity.type
_entity.pdbx_description
1 polymer ?
#
loop_
_entity_poly.entity_id
_entity_poly.type
_entity_poly.pdbx_seq_one_letter_code
_entity_poly.pdbx_strand_id
1 'polypeptide(L)'
;MSPRVLRLAAGAVVLACLCAQPALASGGGGLPWEGPLQQIQESITGPVAAAIALAAVAIAGGMLIFGGELNDFARRLVYVVLVAGILLGATQIVALFGSSGASIGGTANSSSLFVQDQIYG
;
A
#
# COMPACT_ATOMS: atom_id res chain seq x y z
N MET A 1 -26.84 13.05 2.50
CA MET A 1 -27.08 11.87 3.41
C MET A 1 -26.68 12.21 4.85
N SER A 2 -27.33 11.65 5.89
CA SER A 2 -27.02 12.06 7.28
C SER A 2 -25.59 11.65 7.70
N PRO A 3 -24.80 12.53 8.35
CA PRO A 3 -23.38 12.28 8.65
C PRO A 3 -23.16 11.08 9.59
N ARG A 4 -24.24 10.62 10.24
CA ARG A 4 -24.26 9.45 11.11
C ARG A 4 -24.21 8.14 10.32
N VAL A 5 -24.90 8.07 9.18
CA VAL A 5 -24.92 6.89 8.31
C VAL A 5 -23.58 6.71 7.60
N LEU A 6 -22.95 7.80 7.20
CA LEU A 6 -21.62 7.78 6.58
C LEU A 6 -20.53 7.28 7.56
N ARG A 7 -20.58 7.68 8.83
CA ARG A 7 -19.65 7.21 9.87
C ARG A 7 -19.83 5.72 10.18
N LEU A 8 -21.07 5.24 10.19
CA LEU A 8 -21.37 3.82 10.39
C LEU A 8 -20.90 2.96 9.21
N ALA A 9 -21.11 3.41 7.97
CA ALA A 9 -20.66 2.71 6.78
C ALA A 9 -19.12 2.63 6.69
N ALA A 10 -18.42 3.73 6.99
CA ALA A 10 -16.96 3.75 7.03
C ALA A 10 -16.40 2.83 8.15
N GLY A 11 -17.04 2.82 9.33
CA GLY A 11 -16.67 1.92 10.42
C GLY A 11 -16.84 0.44 10.06
N ALA A 12 -17.92 0.09 9.37
CA ALA A 12 -18.17 -1.29 8.92
C ALA A 12 -17.13 -1.76 7.88
N VAL A 13 -16.72 -0.89 6.95
CA VAL A 13 -15.68 -1.20 5.96
C VAL A 13 -14.31 -1.41 6.62
N VAL A 14 -13.94 -0.56 7.58
CA VAL A 14 -12.67 -0.69 8.32
C VAL A 14 -12.66 -1.96 9.17
N LEU A 15 -13.78 -2.29 9.83
CA LEU A 15 -13.91 -3.52 10.61
C LEU A 15 -13.79 -4.77 9.73
N ALA A 16 -14.40 -4.76 8.53
CA ALA A 16 -14.28 -5.85 7.57
C ALA A 16 -12.83 -6.06 7.08
N CYS A 17 -12.07 -4.97 6.87
CA CYS A 17 -10.65 -5.06 6.51
C CYS A 17 -9.78 -5.58 7.66
N LEU A 18 -10.10 -5.27 8.91
CA LEU A 18 -9.35 -5.74 10.09
C LEU A 18 -9.55 -7.24 10.36
N CYS A 19 -10.71 -7.81 10.00
CA CYS A 19 -10.98 -9.25 10.10
C CYS A 19 -10.32 -10.08 8.99
N ALA A 20 -9.76 -9.44 7.96
CA ALA A 20 -9.03 -10.10 6.88
C ALA A 20 -7.56 -10.37 7.27
N GLN A 21 -7.33 -11.19 8.29
CA GLN A 21 -5.98 -11.69 8.57
C GLN A 21 -5.71 -12.96 7.75
N PRO A 22 -4.52 -13.12 7.14
CA PRO A 22 -4.17 -14.35 6.43
C PRO A 22 -3.97 -15.47 7.45
N ALA A 23 -4.91 -16.41 7.51
CA ALA A 23 -4.79 -17.61 8.33
C ALA A 23 -3.74 -18.55 7.70
N LEU A 24 -2.48 -18.30 8.02
CA LEU A 24 -1.37 -19.20 7.74
C LEU A 24 -1.39 -20.31 8.79
N ALA A 25 -2.07 -21.42 8.49
CA ALA A 25 -1.99 -22.64 9.30
C ALA A 25 -2.02 -23.87 8.39
N SER A 26 -0.83 -24.23 7.92
CA SER A 26 -0.51 -25.52 7.35
C SER A 26 -0.69 -26.63 8.39
N GLY A 27 -1.44 -27.67 8.05
CA GLY A 27 -1.17 -29.04 8.49
C GLY A 27 -2.19 -29.67 9.45
N GLY A 28 -2.89 -30.71 8.96
CA GLY A 28 -3.16 -31.89 9.78
C GLY A 28 -4.60 -32.40 9.86
N GLY A 29 -5.05 -33.15 8.85
CA GLY A 29 -5.79 -34.42 9.03
C GLY A 29 -7.27 -34.41 9.41
N GLY A 30 -8.12 -34.80 8.45
CA GLY A 30 -8.94 -36.02 8.59
C GLY A 30 -10.29 -35.96 9.29
N LEU A 31 -11.04 -34.85 9.24
CA LEU A 31 -12.40 -34.79 9.82
C LEU A 31 -13.46 -34.40 8.77
N PRO A 32 -14.64 -35.05 8.71
CA PRO A 32 -15.63 -34.85 7.63
C PRO A 32 -16.26 -33.45 7.57
N TRP A 33 -16.08 -32.64 8.61
CA TRP A 33 -16.48 -31.23 8.67
C TRP A 33 -15.39 -30.24 8.22
N GLU A 34 -14.17 -30.70 7.93
CA GLU A 34 -13.10 -29.86 7.34
C GLU A 34 -13.44 -29.45 5.90
N GLY A 35 -14.06 -30.32 5.10
CA GLY A 35 -14.42 -30.00 3.71
C GLY A 35 -15.36 -28.79 3.59
N PRO A 36 -16.47 -28.73 4.37
CA PRO A 36 -17.33 -27.55 4.42
C PRO A 36 -16.65 -26.29 4.96
N LEU A 37 -15.78 -26.40 5.97
CA LEU A 37 -15.03 -25.25 6.51
C LEU A 37 -13.99 -24.72 5.51
N GLN A 38 -13.36 -25.60 4.74
CA GLN A 38 -12.39 -25.27 3.72
C GLN A 38 -13.05 -24.66 2.47
N GLN A 39 -14.25 -25.15 2.08
CA GLN A 39 -15.06 -24.50 1.03
C GLN A 39 -15.49 -23.09 1.42
N ILE A 40 -15.76 -22.82 2.70
CA ILE A 40 -16.07 -21.46 3.16
C ILE A 40 -14.82 -20.57 3.11
N GLN A 41 -13.63 -21.08 3.49
CA GLN A 41 -12.36 -20.37 3.29
C GLN A 41 -12.07 -20.08 1.81
N GLU A 42 -12.26 -21.07 0.93
CA GLU A 42 -12.09 -20.92 -0.52
C GLU A 42 -13.15 -19.99 -1.13
N SER A 43 -14.35 -19.90 -0.56
CA SER A 43 -15.38 -18.99 -1.06
C SER A 43 -15.11 -17.52 -0.73
N ILE A 44 -14.40 -17.27 0.39
CA ILE A 44 -14.02 -15.92 0.83
C ILE A 44 -12.72 -15.45 0.14
N THR A 45 -11.85 -16.38 -0.28
CA THR A 45 -10.59 -16.06 -0.96
C THR A 45 -10.57 -16.38 -2.47
N GLY A 46 -11.59 -17.08 -2.98
CA GLY A 46 -11.66 -17.57 -4.36
C GLY A 46 -12.39 -16.65 -5.35
N PRO A 47 -12.66 -17.13 -6.58
CA PRO A 47 -13.21 -16.34 -7.69
C PRO A 47 -14.56 -15.67 -7.38
N VAL A 48 -15.33 -16.23 -6.45
CA VAL A 48 -16.63 -15.70 -6.02
C VAL A 48 -16.47 -14.38 -5.26
N ALA A 49 -15.48 -14.28 -4.37
CA ALA A 49 -15.16 -13.04 -3.67
C ALA A 49 -14.74 -11.95 -4.65
N ALA A 50 -13.96 -12.30 -5.67
CA ALA A 50 -13.59 -11.38 -6.74
C ALA A 50 -14.81 -10.88 -7.55
N ALA A 51 -15.77 -11.75 -7.84
CA ALA A 51 -17.00 -11.36 -8.52
C ALA A 51 -17.86 -10.39 -7.69
N ILE A 52 -17.96 -10.62 -6.37
CA ILE A 52 -18.65 -9.71 -5.43
C ILE A 52 -17.92 -8.37 -5.35
N ALA A 53 -16.59 -8.38 -5.28
CA ALA A 53 -15.78 -7.16 -5.28
C ALA A 53 -15.98 -6.34 -6.56
N LEU A 54 -15.99 -7.00 -7.72
CA LEU A 54 -16.24 -6.35 -9.01
C LEU A 54 -17.67 -5.75 -9.05
N ALA A 55 -18.67 -6.50 -8.60
CA ALA A 55 -20.05 -6.01 -8.50
C ALA A 55 -20.16 -4.79 -7.57
N ALA A 56 -19.50 -4.80 -6.41
CA ALA A 56 -19.49 -3.68 -5.48
C ALA A 56 -18.82 -2.43 -6.07
N VAL A 57 -17.69 -2.60 -6.77
CA VAL A 57 -17.01 -1.50 -7.49
C VAL A 57 -17.88 -0.93 -8.59
N ALA A 58 -18.58 -1.78 -9.35
CA ALA A 58 -19.50 -1.34 -10.40
C ALA A 58 -20.69 -0.55 -9.83
N ILE A 59 -21.27 -0.99 -8.70
CA ILE A 59 -22.34 -0.28 -8.02
C ILE A 59 -21.84 1.06 -7.46
N ALA A 60 -20.66 1.08 -6.82
CA ALA A 60 -20.06 2.31 -6.30
C ALA A 60 -19.72 3.32 -7.41
N GLY A 61 -19.14 2.84 -8.53
CA GLY A 61 -18.89 3.65 -9.72
C GLY A 61 -20.18 4.14 -10.39
N GLY A 62 -21.20 3.29 -10.46
CA GLY A 62 -22.52 3.64 -10.96
C GLY A 62 -23.19 4.73 -10.11
N MET A 63 -23.18 4.59 -8.78
CA MET A 63 -23.69 5.61 -7.85
C MET A 63 -22.95 6.94 -7.99
N LEU A 64 -21.67 6.89 -8.36
CA LEU A 64 -20.90 8.08 -8.71
C LEU A 64 -21.47 8.77 -9.95
N ILE A 65 -21.54 8.04 -11.07
CA ILE A 65 -21.91 8.58 -12.40
C ILE A 65 -23.35 9.11 -12.41
N PHE A 66 -24.28 8.42 -11.73
CA PHE A 66 -25.70 8.80 -11.68
C PHE A 66 -26.05 9.83 -10.60
N GLY A 67 -25.07 10.37 -9.85
CA GLY A 67 -25.24 11.65 -9.17
C GLY A 67 -25.76 11.61 -7.74
N GLY A 68 -25.37 10.61 -6.94
CA GLY A 68 -25.71 10.53 -5.51
C GLY A 68 -24.87 11.40 -4.57
N GLU A 69 -24.38 12.59 -5.00
CA GLU A 69 -23.38 13.48 -4.34
C GLU A 69 -21.94 13.40 -4.91
N LEU A 70 -21.80 13.33 -6.25
CA LEU A 70 -20.52 13.24 -6.99
C LEU A 70 -19.51 14.36 -6.62
N ASN A 71 -19.97 15.57 -6.29
CA ASN A 71 -19.08 16.66 -5.87
C ASN A 71 -18.32 16.34 -4.57
N ASP A 72 -18.99 15.72 -3.60
CA ASP A 72 -18.39 15.36 -2.30
C ASP A 72 -17.42 14.18 -2.43
N PHE A 73 -17.74 13.19 -3.28
CA PHE A 73 -16.84 12.09 -3.56
C PHE A 73 -15.61 12.53 -4.36
N ALA A 74 -15.81 13.32 -5.43
CA ALA A 74 -14.71 13.85 -6.22
C ALA A 74 -13.76 14.71 -5.36
N ARG A 75 -14.33 15.53 -4.46
CA ARG A 75 -13.56 16.31 -3.49
C ARG A 75 -12.71 15.43 -2.58
N ARG A 76 -13.26 14.31 -2.08
CA ARG A 76 -12.48 13.33 -1.29
C ARG A 76 -11.40 12.63 -2.09
N LEU A 77 -11.69 12.21 -3.33
CA LEU A 77 -10.69 11.60 -4.20
C LEU A 77 -9.53 12.53 -4.49
N VAL A 78 -9.80 13.82 -4.76
CA VAL A 78 -8.75 14.81 -5.00
C VAL A 78 -7.80 14.90 -3.81
N TYR A 79 -8.31 14.90 -2.56
CA TYR A 79 -7.43 14.91 -1.38
C TYR A 79 -6.56 13.65 -1.29
N VAL A 80 -7.12 12.46 -1.52
CA VAL A 80 -6.38 11.20 -1.48
C VAL A 80 -5.30 11.14 -2.56
N VAL A 81 -5.65 11.51 -3.79
CA VAL A 81 -4.71 11.53 -4.93
C VAL A 81 -3.63 12.60 -4.75
N LEU A 82 -3.98 13.78 -4.23
CA LEU A 82 -3.02 14.85 -3.97
C LEU A 82 -1.98 14.42 -2.93
N VAL A 83 -2.41 13.81 -1.82
CA VAL A 83 -1.50 13.29 -0.79
C VAL A 83 -0.63 12.16 -1.36
N ALA A 84 -1.22 11.19 -2.06
CA ALA A 84 -0.47 10.10 -2.66
C ALA A 84 0.56 10.60 -3.69
N GLY A 85 0.18 11.56 -4.53
CA GLY A 85 1.07 12.18 -5.52
C GLY A 85 2.22 12.93 -4.89
N ILE A 86 1.98 13.67 -3.79
CA ILE A 86 3.06 14.32 -3.03
C ILE A 86 4.01 13.28 -2.43
N LEU A 87 3.51 12.21 -1.82
CA LEU A 87 4.35 11.16 -1.24
C LEU A 87 5.20 10.44 -2.31
N LEU A 88 4.59 10.11 -3.46
CA LEU A 88 5.28 9.50 -4.60
C LEU A 88 6.30 10.44 -5.27
N GLY A 89 5.99 11.75 -5.33
CA GLY A 89 6.90 12.76 -5.89
C GLY A 89 8.02 13.17 -4.93
N ALA A 90 7.76 13.14 -3.62
CA ALA A 90 8.72 13.54 -2.60
C ALA A 90 9.97 12.65 -2.60
N THR A 91 9.82 11.35 -2.88
CA THR A 91 10.99 10.44 -3.00
C THR A 91 11.93 10.87 -4.11
N GLN A 92 11.39 11.37 -5.24
CA GLN A 92 12.19 11.86 -6.36
C GLN A 92 12.92 13.16 -5.99
N ILE A 93 12.26 14.07 -5.26
CA ILE A 93 12.89 15.31 -4.80
C ILE A 93 14.01 15.01 -3.79
N VAL A 94 13.77 14.12 -2.83
CA VAL A 94 14.77 13.71 -1.84
C VAL A 94 15.97 13.05 -2.51
N ALA A 95 15.77 12.24 -3.56
CA ALA A 95 16.85 11.61 -4.30
C ALA A 95 17.78 12.62 -5.00
N LEU A 96 17.24 13.75 -5.49
CA LEU A 96 18.02 14.81 -6.14
C LEU A 96 18.97 15.51 -5.17
N PHE A 97 18.56 15.72 -3.92
CA PHE A 97 19.37 16.37 -2.89
C PHE A 97 20.18 15.40 -2.04
N GLY A 98 19.73 14.14 -1.91
CA GLY A 98 20.43 13.09 -1.15
C GLY A 98 21.63 12.49 -1.86
N SER A 99 21.67 12.51 -3.19
CA SER A 99 22.82 12.04 -4.00
C SER A 99 23.97 13.05 -4.06
N SER A 100 23.70 14.34 -3.84
CA SER A 100 24.72 15.41 -3.89
C SER A 100 25.44 15.64 -2.55
N GLY A 101 25.08 14.90 -1.49
CA GLY A 101 25.55 15.14 -0.12
C GLY A 101 26.81 14.37 0.32
N ALA A 102 27.38 13.49 -0.51
CA ALA A 102 28.58 12.74 -0.16
C ALA A 102 29.57 12.61 -1.32
N SER A 103 30.49 13.57 -1.46
CA SER A 103 31.85 13.22 -1.89
C SER A 103 32.55 12.64 -0.67
N ILE A 104 32.43 11.33 -0.54
CA ILE A 104 33.29 10.52 0.32
C ILE A 104 34.72 10.98 0.10
N GLY A 105 35.33 11.51 1.16
CA GLY A 105 36.76 11.64 1.28
C GLY A 105 37.36 10.24 1.16
N GLY A 106 37.68 9.84 -0.06
CA GLY A 106 38.67 8.80 -0.29
C GLY A 106 40.01 9.39 0.13
N THR A 107 40.51 8.97 1.29
CA THR A 107 41.89 9.16 1.72
C THR A 107 42.82 8.64 0.61
N ALA A 108 43.22 9.51 -0.31
CA ALA A 108 44.24 9.22 -1.29
C ALA A 108 45.59 9.20 -0.55
N ASN A 109 45.91 8.02 -0.03
CA ASN A 109 47.24 7.48 0.28
C ASN A 109 48.38 8.53 0.35
N SER A 110 48.38 9.37 1.38
CA SER A 110 49.50 10.28 1.61
C SER A 110 50.79 9.49 1.92
N SER A 111 50.67 8.25 2.42
CA SER A 111 51.75 7.25 2.66
C SER A 111 52.75 7.08 1.54
N SER A 112 52.32 7.13 0.28
CA SER A 112 53.24 6.95 -0.86
C SER A 112 54.03 8.21 -1.21
N LEU A 113 53.52 9.39 -0.87
CA LEU A 113 54.17 10.66 -1.23
C LEU A 113 55.35 10.98 -0.31
N PHE A 114 55.26 10.62 0.98
CA PHE A 114 56.39 10.82 1.92
C PHE A 114 57.57 9.89 1.65
N VAL A 115 57.31 8.67 1.13
CA VAL A 115 58.36 7.70 0.80
C VAL A 115 59.08 8.09 -0.49
N GLN A 116 58.38 8.69 -1.47
CA GLN A 116 58.98 9.14 -2.71
C GLN A 116 59.97 10.31 -2.50
N ASP A 117 59.64 11.23 -1.58
CA ASP A 117 60.48 12.39 -1.26
C ASP A 117 61.75 12.02 -0.47
N GLN A 118 61.76 10.86 0.22
CA GLN A 118 62.93 10.36 0.96
C GLN A 118 63.87 9.47 0.12
N ILE A 119 63.44 9.02 -1.06
CA ILE A 119 64.25 8.15 -1.93
C ILE A 119 64.86 8.92 -3.12
N TYR A 120 64.28 10.06 -3.51
CA TYR A 120 64.73 10.85 -4.66
C TYR A 120 65.25 12.26 -4.31
N GLY A 121 65.49 12.52 -3.03
CA GLY A 121 66.13 13.74 -2.49
C GLY A 121 67.53 13.47 -1.95
#